data_AF-A0A4W2CR00-F1
#
_entry.id   AF-A0A4W2CR00-F1
#
_cell.length_a   1.000
_cell.length_b   1.000
_cell.length_c   1.000
_cell.angle_alpha   90.00
_cell.angle_beta   90.00
_cell.angle_gamma   90.00
#
_symmetry.space_group_name_H-M   'P 1'
#
loop_
_entity.id
_entity.type
_entity.pdbx_description
1 polymer ?
#
loop_
_entity_poly.entity_id
_entity_poly.type
_entity_poly.pdbx_seq_one_letter_code
_entity_poly.pdbx_strand_id
1 'polypeptide(L)' 'MRAQALLLLCVLLLQAPGGQHSQKTNHLKAKACTKRPTEFTCGNHCSYFQHCPQNTICCSTFCGNICMNVL' A
#
# COMPACT_ATOMS: atom_id res chain seq x y z
N MET A 1 38.37 3.83 -22.27
CA MET A 1 38.13 2.38 -22.05
C MET A 1 37.61 2.04 -20.65
N ARG A 2 38.21 2.52 -19.54
CA ARG A 2 37.75 2.14 -18.17
C ARG A 2 36.39 2.71 -17.74
N ALA A 3 36.05 3.93 -18.17
CA ALA A 3 34.78 4.57 -17.82
C ALA A 3 33.56 3.91 -18.51
N GLN A 4 33.72 3.40 -19.74
CA GLN A 4 32.64 2.72 -20.47
C GLN A 4 32.26 1.39 -19.82
N ALA A 5 33.23 0.63 -19.31
CA ALA A 5 32.96 -0.62 -18.61
C ALA A 5 32.15 -0.40 -17.32
N LEU A 6 32.45 0.67 -16.58
CA LEU A 6 31.70 1.03 -15.36
C LEU A 6 30.25 1.44 -15.67
N LEU A 7 30.03 2.22 -16.73
CA LEU A 7 28.68 2.63 -17.15
C LEU A 7 27.82 1.43 -17.58
N LEU A 8 28.40 0.48 -18.31
CA LEU A 8 27.70 -0.74 -18.73
C LEU A 8 27.30 -1.61 -17.53
N LEU A 9 28.16 -1.71 -16.51
CA LEU A 9 27.86 -2.43 -15.26
C LEU A 9 26.70 -1.79 -14.49
N CYS A 10 26.64 -0.46 -14.39
CA CYS A 10 25.56 0.25 -13.71
C CYS A 10 24.20 0.01 -14.40
N VAL A 11 24.16 0.06 -15.73
CA VAL A 11 22.93 -0.19 -16.49
C VAL A 11 22.47 -1.63 -16.31
N LEU A 12 23.39 -2.61 -16.26
CA LEU A 12 23.06 -4.02 -16.07
C LEU A 12 22.42 -4.29 -14.70
N LEU A 13 22.90 -3.62 -13.65
CA LEU A 13 22.42 -3.78 -12.27
C LEU A 13 21.10 -3.06 -11.99
N LEU A 14 20.75 -2.01 -12.75
CA LEU A 14 19.52 -1.24 -12.55
C LEU A 14 18.27 -1.91 -13.13
N GLN A 15 18.43 -3.02 -13.86
CA GLN A 15 17.33 -3.79 -14.44
C GLN A 15 16.71 -4.73 -13.40
N ALA A 16 16.29 -4.19 -12.25
CA ALA A 16 15.38 -4.91 -11.36
C ALA A 16 13.95 -4.57 -11.82
N PRO A 17 13.19 -5.50 -12.43
CA PRO A 17 11.81 -5.26 -12.76
C PRO A 17 11.04 -5.06 -11.45
N GLY A 18 10.68 -3.83 -11.13
CA GLY A 18 9.77 -3.54 -10.03
C GLY A 18 8.42 -4.19 -10.31
N GLY A 19 8.10 -5.27 -9.60
CA GLY A 19 6.89 -6.07 -9.84
C GLY A 19 5.61 -5.24 -9.76
N GLN A 20 4.94 -5.07 -10.90
CA GLN A 20 3.71 -4.27 -11.08
C GLN A 20 2.54 -4.76 -10.20
N HIS A 21 2.52 -6.04 -9.82
CA HIS A 21 1.47 -6.63 -9.00
C HIS A 21 1.36 -5.96 -7.62
N SER A 22 2.49 -5.63 -7.00
CA SER A 22 2.53 -4.96 -5.69
C SER A 22 1.97 -3.53 -5.76
N GLN A 23 2.25 -2.81 -6.86
CA GLN A 23 1.75 -1.45 -7.04
C GLN A 23 0.22 -1.41 -7.14
N LYS A 24 -0.41 -2.35 -7.87
CA LYS A 24 -1.86 -2.40 -8.00
C LYS A 24 -2.55 -2.63 -6.64
N THR A 25 -2.04 -3.56 -5.83
CA THR A 25 -2.58 -3.84 -4.50
C THR A 25 -2.41 -2.63 -3.56
N ASN A 26 -1.24 -1.98 -3.59
CA ASN A 26 -0.98 -0.80 -2.77
C ASN A 26 -1.86 0.39 -3.19
N HIS A 27 -2.09 0.56 -4.49
CA HIS A 27 -3.01 1.59 -4.99
C HIS A 27 -4.45 1.33 -4.53
N LEU A 28 -4.94 0.09 -4.62
CA LEU A 28 -6.30 -0.22 -4.17
C LEU A 28 -6.47 0.00 -2.66
N LYS A 29 -5.46 -0.40 -1.87
CA LYS A 29 -5.37 -0.14 -0.43
C LYS A 29 -5.39 1.36 -0.11
N ALA A 30 -4.59 2.16 -0.82
CA ALA A 30 -4.57 3.62 -0.66
C ALA A 30 -5.92 4.24 -1.00
N LYS A 31 -6.55 3.80 -2.10
CA LYS A 31 -7.87 4.26 -2.52
C LYS A 31 -8.94 3.98 -1.46
N ALA A 32 -8.88 2.84 -0.77
CA ALA A 32 -9.80 2.52 0.32
C ALA A 32 -9.77 3.59 1.44
N CYS A 33 -8.58 4.07 1.80
CA CYS A 33 -8.40 5.07 2.87
C CYS A 33 -8.78 6.50 2.45
N THR A 34 -8.94 6.78 1.16
CA THR A 34 -9.47 8.08 0.70
C THR A 34 -10.99 8.19 0.78
N LYS A 35 -11.70 7.07 0.92
CA LYS A 35 -13.17 7.07 1.09
C LYS A 35 -13.49 7.63 2.49
N ARG A 36 -14.51 8.49 2.59
CA ARG A 36 -14.99 8.99 3.89
C ARG A 36 -15.73 7.85 4.62
N PRO A 37 -15.40 7.54 5.88
CA PRO A 37 -16.13 6.53 6.61
C PRO A 37 -17.55 6.98 6.95
N THR A 38 -18.47 6.03 6.95
CA THR A 38 -19.82 6.19 7.48
C THR A 38 -19.78 6.10 9.00
N GLU A 39 -20.82 6.61 9.66
CA GLU A 39 -21.00 6.47 11.11
C GLU A 39 -20.88 5.00 11.56
N PHE A 40 -21.52 4.08 10.83
CA PHE A 40 -21.44 2.64 11.10
C PHE A 40 -20.01 2.10 11.04
N THR A 41 -19.23 2.49 10.03
CA THR A 41 -17.83 2.03 9.91
C THR A 41 -16.91 2.59 10.99
N CYS A 42 -17.29 3.68 11.67
CA CYS A 42 -16.49 4.21 12.77
C CYS A 42 -16.41 3.27 13.98
N GLY A 43 -17.34 2.31 14.11
CA GLY A 43 -17.26 1.28 15.15
C GLY A 43 -16.24 0.16 14.87
N ASN A 44 -15.73 0.06 13.64
CA ASN A 44 -14.85 -1.04 13.22
C ASN A 44 -13.38 -0.71 13.45
N HIS A 45 -12.99 -0.54 14.71
CA HIS A 45 -11.63 -0.15 15.07
C HIS A 45 -10.59 -1.23 14.75
N CYS A 46 -9.38 -0.76 14.43
CA CYS A 46 -8.20 -1.60 14.25
C CYS A 46 -7.00 -1.00 14.97
N SER A 47 -6.05 -1.87 15.31
CA SER A 47 -4.79 -1.51 15.93
C SER A 47 -3.70 -2.50 15.55
N TYR A 48 -2.50 -2.31 16.09
CA TYR A 48 -1.42 -3.28 15.93
C TYR A 48 -1.80 -4.69 16.42
N PHE A 49 -2.63 -4.79 17.46
CA PHE A 49 -3.07 -6.07 18.02
C PHE A 49 -4.40 -6.54 17.43
N GLN A 50 -5.25 -5.62 16.98
CA GLN A 50 -6.56 -5.90 16.41
C GLN A 50 -6.55 -5.70 14.89
N HIS A 51 -6.31 -6.80 14.17
CA HIS A 51 -6.24 -6.80 12.72
C HIS A 51 -7.62 -6.75 12.07
N CYS A 52 -7.66 -6.15 10.88
CA CYS A 52 -8.85 -6.11 10.05
C CYS A 52 -9.17 -7.48 9.41
N PRO A 53 -10.45 -7.83 9.22
CA PRO A 53 -10.86 -9.04 8.52
C PRO A 53 -10.47 -8.99 7.02
N GLN A 54 -10.67 -10.10 6.31
CA GLN A 54 -10.36 -10.20 4.89
C GLN A 54 -11.00 -9.08 4.05
N ASN A 55 -10.29 -8.66 3.00
CA ASN A 55 -10.69 -7.60 2.05
C ASN A 55 -10.90 -6.22 2.67
N THR A 56 -10.44 -6.00 3.90
CA THR A 56 -10.44 -4.69 4.55
C THR A 56 -9.03 -4.28 4.96
N ILE A 57 -8.81 -2.98 5.12
CA ILE A 57 -7.52 -2.40 5.51
C ILE A 57 -7.71 -1.39 6.63
N CYS A 58 -6.76 -1.36 7.56
CA CYS A 58 -6.72 -0.38 8.63
C CYS A 58 -6.31 1.00 8.07
N CYS A 59 -7.21 1.96 8.14
CA CYS A 59 -7.00 3.32 7.67
C CYS A 59 -7.05 4.30 8.85
N SER A 60 -6.17 5.30 8.84
CA SER A 60 -6.26 6.43 9.76
C SER A 60 -7.31 7.42 9.25
N THR A 61 -8.36 7.65 10.04
CA THR A 61 -9.50 8.51 9.67
C THR A 61 -9.83 9.50 10.80
N PHE A 62 -10.87 10.32 10.61
CA PHE A 62 -11.35 11.22 11.67
C PHE A 62 -11.97 10.48 12.87
N CYS A 63 -12.40 9.23 12.70
CA CYS A 63 -12.87 8.35 13.77
C CYS A 63 -11.72 7.58 14.47
N GLY A 64 -10.46 7.86 14.10
CA GLY A 64 -9.30 7.06 14.48
C GLY A 64 -8.98 5.96 13.45
N ASN A 65 -8.28 4.92 13.91
CA ASN A 65 -7.91 3.77 13.08
C ASN A 65 -9.08 2.80 12.95
N ILE A 66 -9.59 2.63 11.73
CA ILE A 66 -10.74 1.76 11.44
C ILE A 66 -10.53 0.91 10.17
N CYS A 67 -11.23 -0.20 10.08
CA CYS A 67 -11.21 -1.09 8.93
C CYS A 67 -12.10 -0.57 7.79
N MET A 68 -11.49 -0.29 6.65
CA MET A 68 -12.15 0.17 5.42
C MET A 68 -12.11 -0.91 4.34
N ASN A 69 -13.18 -1.03 3.55
CA ASN A 69 -13.25 -2.02 2.48
C ASN A 69 -12.37 -1.62 1.28
N VAL A 70 -11.56 -2.58 0.81
CA VAL A 70 -10.68 -2.44 -0.35
C VAL A 70 -11.45 -2.53 -1.67
N LEU A 71 -12.63 -3.16 -1.67
CA LEU A 71 -13.56 -3.29 -2.80
C LEU A 71 -14.44 -2.03 -2.96
#